data_AF-A0A1D7V3F6-F1
#
_entry.id   AF-A0A1D7V3F6-F1
#
_cell.length_a   1.000
_cell.length_b   1.000
_cell.length_c   1.000
_cell.angle_alpha   90.00
_cell.angle_beta   90.00
_cell.angle_gamma   90.00
#
_symmetry.space_group_name_H-M   'P 1'
#
loop_
_entity.id
_entity.type
_entity.pdbx_description
1 polymer ?
#
loop_
_entity_poly.entity_id
_entity_poly.type
_entity_poly.pdbx_seq_one_letter_code
_entity_poly.pdbx_strand_id
1 'polypeptide(L)'
;MEYLIPIVINVAISIPISSFLLYYFRLWVSTNFSKSIEAYKKELEEISDKKSLELKKIFQDYIHYSEKKQEVYFQLYYLFSQVIGNFYSLTGIYFHPDYDSLSKEELIDFLKDINLSNLDRSRINAKIVNEAIGKEEILKLIKDSEYREQFQDSYRLFIEFKNYAILNELYFTDEINGLIDKILPELSKLVTFSQNIAYKIYKTFPGGELQEEDAKKALSILRGELKKHIRIEIIGKSA
;
A
#
# COMPACT_ATOMS: atom_id res chain seq x y z
N MET A 1 43.04 -75.75 59.90
CA MET A 1 42.46 -76.23 58.62
C MET A 1 40.96 -76.00 58.56
N GLU A 2 40.21 -76.15 59.65
CA GLU A 2 38.74 -75.96 59.68
C GLU A 2 38.25 -74.54 59.33
N TYR A 3 39.05 -73.49 59.57
CA TYR A 3 38.67 -72.11 59.23
C TYR A 3 38.96 -71.71 57.77
N LEU A 4 39.81 -72.45 57.05
CA LEU A 4 40.18 -72.12 55.66
C LEU A 4 39.11 -72.55 54.66
N ILE A 5 38.44 -73.68 54.91
CA ILE A 5 37.37 -74.21 54.07
C ILE A 5 36.18 -73.24 53.96
N PRO A 6 35.61 -72.70 55.05
CA PRO A 6 34.51 -71.73 54.97
C PRO A 6 34.94 -70.39 54.36
N ILE A 7 36.21 -70.00 54.49
CA ILE A 7 36.75 -68.79 53.82
C ILE A 7 36.81 -69.02 52.30
N VAL A 8 37.35 -70.15 51.84
CA VAL A 8 37.43 -70.48 50.41
C VAL A 8 36.05 -70.66 49.80
N ILE A 9 35.11 -71.29 50.51
CA ILE A 9 33.72 -71.45 50.05
C ILE A 9 33.01 -70.08 49.97
N ASN A 10 33.18 -69.21 50.97
CA ASN A 10 32.61 -67.85 50.92
C ASN A 10 33.19 -67.04 49.76
N VAL A 11 34.51 -67.11 49.52
CA VAL A 11 35.16 -66.40 48.40
C VAL A 11 34.72 -66.97 47.05
N ALA A 12 34.64 -68.30 46.92
CA ALA A 12 34.21 -68.97 45.69
C ALA A 12 32.74 -68.71 45.34
N ILE A 13 31.89 -68.45 46.33
CA ILE A 13 30.47 -68.11 46.14
C ILE A 13 30.29 -66.59 45.98
N SER A 14 31.06 -65.76 46.67
CA SER A 14 30.93 -64.31 46.62
C SER A 14 31.40 -63.69 45.30
N ILE A 15 32.43 -64.25 44.66
CA ILE A 15 32.97 -63.74 43.38
C ILE A 15 31.95 -63.90 42.22
N PRO A 16 31.31 -65.06 42.01
CA PRO A 16 30.26 -65.21 41.00
C PRO A 16 29.03 -64.35 41.28
N ILE A 17 28.58 -64.28 42.53
CA ILE A 17 27.40 -63.48 42.90
C ILE A 17 27.64 -61.99 42.66
N SER A 18 28.81 -61.48 43.09
CA SER A 18 29.18 -60.08 42.85
C SER A 18 29.33 -59.77 41.36
N SER A 19 29.91 -60.70 40.58
CA SER A 19 30.04 -60.56 39.12
C SER A 19 28.67 -60.53 38.43
N PHE A 20 27.74 -61.39 38.87
CA PHE A 20 26.38 -61.45 38.36
C PHE A 20 25.57 -60.18 38.69
N LEU A 21 25.70 -59.67 39.92
CA LEU A 21 25.09 -58.41 40.33
C LEU A 21 25.65 -57.21 39.55
N LEU A 22 26.96 -57.16 39.35
CA LEU A 22 27.59 -56.12 38.53
C LEU A 22 27.15 -56.20 37.07
N TYR A 23 26.98 -57.40 36.52
CA TYR A 23 26.46 -57.59 35.17
C TYR A 23 25.02 -57.06 35.06
N TYR A 24 24.12 -57.44 35.96
CA TYR A 24 22.74 -56.95 35.96
C TYR A 24 22.66 -55.44 36.18
N PHE A 25 23.47 -54.90 37.09
CA PHE A 25 23.55 -53.46 37.32
C PHE A 25 24.02 -52.73 36.06
N ARG A 26 25.07 -53.23 35.39
CA ARG A 26 25.59 -52.65 34.15
C ARG A 26 24.55 -52.70 33.02
N LEU A 27 23.81 -53.81 32.90
CA LEU A 27 22.76 -54.00 31.91
C LEU A 27 21.55 -53.09 32.18
N TRP A 28 21.16 -52.93 33.44
CA TRP A 28 20.10 -52.00 33.85
C TRP A 28 20.49 -50.54 33.59
N VAL A 29 21.70 -50.15 33.99
CA VAL A 29 22.25 -48.81 33.72
C VAL A 29 22.32 -48.55 32.21
N SER A 30 22.85 -49.48 31.41
CA SER A 30 22.96 -49.29 29.96
C SER A 30 21.59 -49.18 29.28
N THR A 31 20.63 -49.99 29.71
CA THR A 31 19.28 -49.98 29.13
C THR A 31 18.54 -48.69 29.47
N ASN A 32 18.62 -48.23 30.73
CA ASN A 32 17.99 -46.97 31.13
C ASN A 32 18.68 -45.75 30.51
N PHE A 33 20.01 -45.73 30.44
CA PHE A 33 20.73 -44.67 29.73
C PHE A 33 20.36 -44.64 28.24
N SER A 34 20.29 -45.80 27.59
CA SER A 34 19.89 -45.88 26.18
C SER A 34 18.47 -45.33 25.97
N LYS A 35 17.52 -45.72 26.83
CA LYS A 35 16.14 -45.22 26.79
C LYS A 35 16.07 -43.71 27.02
N SER A 36 16.82 -43.19 27.98
CA SER A 36 16.89 -41.74 28.24
C SER A 36 17.51 -40.99 27.06
N ILE A 37 18.59 -41.51 26.47
CA ILE A 37 19.22 -40.91 25.28
C ILE A 37 18.25 -40.90 24.09
N GLU A 38 17.53 -42.00 23.88
CA GLU A 38 16.55 -42.11 22.80
C GLU A 38 15.35 -41.17 23.01
N ALA A 39 14.88 -41.03 24.26
CA ALA A 39 13.86 -40.05 24.62
C ALA A 39 14.33 -38.61 24.35
N TYR A 40 15.55 -38.25 24.77
CA TYR A 40 16.12 -36.92 24.49
C TYR A 40 16.33 -36.67 22.99
N LYS A 41 16.76 -37.69 22.22
CA LYS A 41 16.87 -37.57 20.76
C LYS A 41 15.52 -37.29 20.13
N LYS A 42 14.49 -38.02 20.54
CA LYS A 42 13.12 -37.83 20.05
C LYS A 42 12.60 -36.44 20.41
N GLU A 43 12.83 -35.97 21.64
CA GLU A 43 12.44 -34.62 22.06
C GLU A 43 13.17 -33.54 21.25
N LEU A 44 14.47 -33.71 20.99
CA LEU A 44 15.24 -32.81 20.13
C LEU A 44 14.74 -32.81 18.68
N GLU A 45 14.35 -33.98 18.16
CA GLU A 45 13.78 -34.12 16.82
C GLU A 45 12.42 -33.41 16.73
N GLU A 46 11.54 -33.61 17.71
CA GLU A 46 10.25 -32.91 17.80
C GLU A 46 10.41 -31.39 17.90
N ILE A 47 11.38 -30.91 18.69
CA ILE A 47 11.71 -29.47 18.79
C ILE A 47 12.24 -28.95 17.45
N SER A 48 13.14 -29.70 16.80
CA SER A 48 13.71 -29.36 15.50
C SER A 48 12.64 -29.25 14.42
N ASP A 49 11.74 -30.23 14.35
CA ASP A 49 10.64 -30.26 13.39
C ASP A 49 9.66 -29.10 13.61
N LYS A 50 9.32 -28.83 14.88
CA LYS A 50 8.48 -27.67 15.23
C LYS A 50 9.14 -26.36 14.79
N LYS A 51 10.45 -26.18 15.05
CA LYS A 51 11.19 -24.99 14.64
C LYS A 51 11.31 -24.86 13.13
N SER A 52 11.53 -25.96 12.42
CA SER A 52 11.54 -26.00 10.95
C SER A 52 10.20 -25.57 10.37
N LEU A 53 9.08 -26.03 10.97
CA LEU A 53 7.74 -25.65 10.55
C LEU A 53 7.42 -24.18 10.86
N GLU A 54 7.82 -23.67 12.03
CA GLU A 54 7.71 -22.23 12.37
C GLU A 54 8.49 -21.36 11.37
N LEU A 55 9.73 -21.74 11.03
CA LEU A 55 10.54 -21.02 10.05
C LEU A 55 9.92 -21.03 8.66
N LYS A 56 9.36 -22.17 8.22
CA LYS A 56 8.65 -22.25 6.94
C LYS A 56 7.46 -21.31 6.88
N LYS A 57 6.68 -21.22 7.96
CA LYS A 57 5.54 -20.28 8.06
C LYS A 57 6.01 -18.82 7.98
N ILE A 58 7.00 -18.44 8.79
CA ILE A 58 7.57 -17.09 8.78
C ILE A 58 8.08 -16.72 7.38
N PHE A 59 8.74 -17.67 6.70
CA PHE A 59 9.24 -17.44 5.35
C PHE A 59 8.10 -17.26 4.32
N GLN A 60 7.03 -18.05 4.43
CA GLN A 60 5.84 -17.89 3.59
C GLN A 60 5.14 -16.54 3.84
N ASP A 61 4.96 -16.16 5.10
CA ASP A 61 4.36 -14.88 5.49
C ASP A 61 5.21 -13.71 4.98
N TYR A 62 6.54 -13.83 5.07
CA TYR A 62 7.47 -12.84 4.53
C TYR A 62 7.37 -12.70 3.01
N ILE A 63 7.30 -13.81 2.28
CA ILE A 63 7.11 -13.78 0.81
C ILE A 63 5.80 -13.07 0.48
N HIS A 64 4.69 -13.47 1.11
CA HIS A 64 3.39 -12.87 0.87
C HIS A 64 3.38 -11.37 1.15
N TYR A 65 3.98 -10.96 2.28
CA TYR A 65 4.15 -9.54 2.62
C TYR A 65 4.99 -8.79 1.59
N SER A 66 6.11 -9.36 1.15
CA SER A 66 7.02 -8.73 0.18
C SER A 66 6.35 -8.55 -1.19
N GLU A 67 5.63 -9.57 -1.67
CA GLU A 67 4.86 -9.50 -2.91
C GLU A 67 3.79 -8.41 -2.82
N LYS A 68 3.03 -8.40 -1.70
CA LYS A 68 1.99 -7.39 -1.51
C LYS A 68 2.56 -5.98 -1.43
N LYS A 69 3.69 -5.80 -0.73
CA LYS A 69 4.40 -4.52 -0.65
C LYS A 69 4.76 -3.99 -2.04
N GLN A 70 5.29 -4.83 -2.93
CA GLN A 70 5.63 -4.41 -4.30
C GLN A 70 4.40 -3.95 -5.09
N GLU A 71 3.32 -4.74 -5.08
CA GLU A 71 2.04 -4.38 -5.72
C GLU A 71 1.54 -3.03 -5.20
N VAL A 72 1.56 -2.85 -3.88
CA VAL A 72 1.10 -1.64 -3.21
C VAL A 72 1.92 -0.42 -3.64
N TYR A 73 3.23 -0.57 -3.75
CA TYR A 73 4.12 0.53 -4.13
C TYR A 73 3.89 0.96 -5.58
N PHE A 74 3.75 0.01 -6.50
CA PHE A 74 3.46 0.31 -7.90
C PHE A 74 2.13 1.04 -8.04
N GLN A 75 1.09 0.54 -7.37
CA GLN A 75 -0.24 1.14 -7.43
C GLN A 75 -0.26 2.54 -6.80
N LEU A 76 0.45 2.76 -5.69
CA LEU A 76 0.61 4.09 -5.08
C LEU A 76 1.20 5.09 -6.09
N TYR A 77 2.31 4.71 -6.74
CA TYR A 77 2.97 5.59 -7.71
C TYR A 77 2.10 5.83 -8.96
N TYR A 78 1.37 4.81 -9.40
CA TYR A 78 0.42 4.90 -10.51
C TYR A 78 -0.69 5.89 -10.20
N LEU A 79 -1.41 5.71 -9.08
CA LEU A 79 -2.47 6.61 -8.65
C LEU A 79 -1.96 8.04 -8.48
N PHE A 80 -0.78 8.22 -7.85
CA PHE A 80 -0.19 9.54 -7.71
C PHE A 80 0.10 10.20 -9.06
N SER A 81 0.65 9.43 -10.02
CA SER A 81 0.93 9.92 -11.36
C SER A 81 -0.35 10.30 -12.12
N GLN A 82 -1.43 9.54 -11.94
CA GLN A 82 -2.73 9.85 -12.54
C GLN A 82 -3.32 11.13 -11.96
N VAL A 83 -3.31 11.28 -10.63
CA VAL A 83 -3.82 12.48 -9.96
C VAL A 83 -3.06 13.71 -10.44
N ILE A 84 -1.72 13.68 -10.46
CA ILE A 84 -0.91 14.79 -10.98
C ILE A 84 -1.30 15.11 -12.43
N GLY A 85 -1.37 14.10 -13.30
CA GLY A 85 -1.67 14.30 -14.72
C GLY A 85 -3.01 15.02 -14.93
N ASN A 86 -4.05 14.60 -14.19
CA ASN A 86 -5.38 15.19 -14.31
C ASN A 86 -5.46 16.62 -13.76
N PHE A 87 -4.83 16.90 -12.60
CA PHE A 87 -4.79 18.28 -12.10
C PHE A 87 -3.95 19.22 -12.98
N TYR A 88 -2.92 18.70 -13.66
CA TYR A 88 -2.12 19.49 -14.59
C TYR A 88 -2.89 19.79 -15.88
N SER A 89 -3.73 18.86 -16.36
CA SER A 89 -4.57 19.13 -17.54
C SER A 89 -5.67 20.14 -17.28
N LEU A 90 -6.17 20.25 -16.04
CA LEU A 90 -7.16 21.26 -15.64
C LEU A 90 -6.64 22.68 -15.66
N THR A 91 -5.34 22.88 -15.65
CA THR A 91 -4.71 24.18 -15.41
C THR A 91 -3.64 24.55 -16.43
N GLY A 92 -3.22 23.58 -17.26
CA GLY A 92 -2.30 23.74 -18.37
C GLY A 92 -3.01 23.77 -19.72
N ILE A 93 -2.49 23.00 -20.68
CA ILE A 93 -3.06 22.91 -22.02
C ILE A 93 -4.37 22.12 -21.93
N TYR A 94 -5.47 22.85 -21.97
CA TYR A 94 -6.81 22.29 -21.97
C TYR A 94 -7.26 22.02 -23.41
N PHE A 95 -7.45 20.74 -23.74
CA PHE A 95 -8.00 20.33 -25.03
C PHE A 95 -9.52 20.24 -24.91
N HIS A 96 -10.21 21.25 -25.46
CA HIS A 96 -11.66 21.20 -25.64
C HIS A 96 -12.01 21.17 -27.13
N PRO A 97 -13.13 20.54 -27.51
CA PRO A 97 -13.62 20.67 -28.87
C PRO A 97 -13.82 22.15 -29.24
N ASP A 98 -13.46 22.51 -30.46
CA ASP A 98 -13.64 23.88 -30.93
C ASP A 98 -15.13 24.11 -31.26
N TYR A 99 -15.79 24.88 -30.39
CA TYR A 99 -17.18 25.26 -30.53
C TYR A 99 -17.37 26.61 -31.20
N ASP A 100 -16.28 27.35 -31.47
CA ASP A 100 -16.38 28.72 -31.96
C ASP A 100 -16.93 28.77 -33.40
N SER A 101 -16.82 27.67 -34.14
CA SER A 101 -17.40 27.50 -35.47
C SER A 101 -18.92 27.25 -35.49
N LEU A 102 -19.52 26.83 -34.37
CA LEU A 102 -20.95 26.49 -34.30
C LEU A 102 -21.84 27.74 -34.20
N SER A 103 -22.98 27.73 -34.86
CA SER A 103 -24.05 28.72 -34.68
C SER A 103 -24.73 28.57 -33.31
N LYS A 104 -25.55 29.57 -32.93
CA LYS A 104 -26.29 29.52 -31.66
C LYS A 104 -27.25 28.33 -31.64
N GLU A 105 -27.94 28.08 -32.74
CA GLU A 105 -28.92 27.01 -32.89
C GLU A 105 -28.23 25.63 -32.83
N GLU A 106 -27.09 25.48 -33.51
CA GLU A 106 -26.28 24.25 -33.46
C GLU A 106 -25.75 23.98 -32.04
N LEU A 107 -25.34 25.01 -31.30
CA LEU A 107 -24.95 24.84 -29.89
C LEU A 107 -26.12 24.36 -29.03
N ILE A 108 -27.33 24.90 -29.25
CA ILE A 108 -28.53 24.49 -28.50
C ILE A 108 -28.89 23.03 -28.80
N ASP A 109 -28.77 22.61 -30.05
CA ASP A 109 -28.98 21.20 -30.40
C ASP A 109 -27.88 20.31 -29.82
N PHE A 110 -26.61 20.75 -29.88
CA PHE A 110 -25.48 20.03 -29.31
C PHE A 110 -25.61 19.82 -27.79
N LEU A 111 -26.21 20.76 -27.05
CA LEU A 111 -26.52 20.61 -25.61
C LEU A 111 -27.36 19.36 -25.29
N LYS A 112 -28.13 18.84 -26.25
CA LYS A 112 -28.93 17.63 -26.07
C LYS A 112 -28.06 16.37 -26.03
N ASP A 113 -26.98 16.37 -26.83
CA ASP A 113 -26.13 15.22 -27.09
C ASP A 113 -24.93 15.15 -26.14
N ILE A 114 -24.46 16.29 -25.61
CA ILE A 114 -23.35 16.28 -24.65
C ILE A 114 -23.75 15.77 -23.28
N ASN A 115 -22.82 15.04 -22.66
CA ASN A 115 -23.02 14.42 -21.35
C ASN A 115 -22.89 15.42 -20.19
N LEU A 116 -23.77 16.43 -20.15
CA LEU A 116 -23.84 17.35 -19.02
C LEU A 116 -24.63 16.77 -17.85
N SER A 117 -24.24 17.16 -16.63
CA SER A 117 -25.06 16.91 -15.44
C SER A 117 -26.47 17.46 -15.60
N ASN A 118 -27.48 16.75 -15.08
CA ASN A 118 -28.89 17.19 -15.16
C ASN A 118 -29.10 18.60 -14.59
N LEU A 119 -28.32 18.96 -13.57
CA LEU A 119 -28.37 20.28 -12.94
C LEU A 119 -27.83 21.35 -13.88
N ASP A 120 -26.66 21.11 -14.49
CA ASP A 120 -26.06 22.05 -15.44
C ASP A 120 -26.91 22.21 -16.70
N ARG A 121 -27.40 21.09 -17.26
CA ARG A 121 -28.31 21.09 -18.41
C ARG A 121 -29.57 21.90 -18.12
N SER A 122 -30.20 21.68 -16.97
CA SER A 122 -31.38 22.46 -16.55
C SER A 122 -31.07 23.94 -16.38
N ARG A 123 -29.92 24.29 -15.79
CA ARG A 123 -29.48 25.68 -15.60
C ARG A 123 -29.25 26.39 -16.93
N ILE A 124 -28.60 25.74 -17.88
CA ILE A 124 -28.31 26.29 -19.21
C ILE A 124 -29.62 26.49 -19.98
N ASN A 125 -30.49 25.46 -20.02
CA ASN A 125 -31.79 25.56 -20.68
C ASN A 125 -32.66 26.67 -20.10
N ALA A 126 -32.67 26.84 -18.77
CA ALA A 126 -33.41 27.92 -18.12
C ALA A 126 -32.90 29.31 -18.56
N LYS A 127 -31.58 29.50 -18.68
CA LYS A 127 -31.00 30.76 -19.19
C LYS A 127 -31.32 30.99 -20.67
N ILE A 128 -31.28 29.95 -21.50
CA ILE A 128 -31.64 30.05 -22.93
C ILE A 128 -33.09 30.51 -23.08
N VAL A 129 -34.02 29.90 -22.32
CA VAL A 129 -35.46 30.19 -22.43
C VAL A 129 -35.84 31.52 -21.78
N ASN A 130 -35.29 31.84 -20.60
CA ASN A 130 -35.76 32.96 -19.79
C ASN A 130 -34.97 34.26 -19.99
N GLU A 131 -33.69 34.18 -20.39
CA GLU A 131 -32.78 35.32 -20.41
C GLU A 131 -32.29 35.68 -21.84
N ALA A 132 -32.75 34.95 -22.87
CA ALA A 132 -32.40 35.18 -24.27
C ALA A 132 -30.88 35.35 -24.51
N ILE A 133 -30.07 34.54 -23.85
CA ILE A 133 -28.61 34.64 -23.84
C ILE A 133 -27.99 34.49 -25.24
N GLY A 134 -26.85 35.17 -25.45
CA GLY A 134 -26.08 35.13 -26.70
C GLY A 134 -25.25 33.86 -26.88
N LYS A 135 -24.66 33.67 -28.08
CA LYS A 135 -23.79 32.52 -28.42
C LYS A 135 -22.63 32.40 -27.43
N GLU A 136 -21.97 33.52 -27.14
CA GLU A 136 -20.78 33.59 -26.29
C GLU A 136 -21.07 33.16 -24.85
N GLU A 137 -22.27 33.48 -24.34
CA GLU A 137 -22.68 33.06 -23.00
C GLU A 137 -23.01 31.57 -22.95
N ILE A 138 -23.64 31.02 -24.00
CA ILE A 138 -23.88 29.57 -24.12
C ILE A 138 -22.54 28.82 -24.14
N LEU A 139 -21.61 29.27 -24.98
CA LEU A 139 -20.26 28.71 -25.06
C LEU A 139 -19.55 28.71 -23.71
N LYS A 140 -19.61 29.85 -23.00
CA LYS A 140 -19.04 29.97 -21.66
C LYS A 140 -19.66 28.97 -20.68
N LEU A 141 -20.98 28.81 -20.71
CA LEU A 141 -21.68 27.87 -19.83
C LEU A 141 -21.34 26.40 -20.13
N ILE A 142 -21.14 26.04 -21.39
CA ILE A 142 -20.67 24.71 -21.80
C ILE A 142 -19.27 24.48 -21.24
N LYS A 143 -18.32 25.37 -21.54
CA LYS A 143 -16.92 25.28 -21.07
C LYS A 143 -16.83 25.22 -19.54
N ASP A 144 -17.61 26.05 -18.84
CA ASP A 144 -17.70 26.03 -17.38
C ASP A 144 -18.21 24.67 -16.84
N SER A 145 -19.12 24.01 -17.56
CA SER A 145 -19.70 22.72 -17.13
C SER A 145 -18.76 21.55 -17.39
N GLU A 146 -18.08 21.53 -18.53
CA GLU A 146 -17.03 20.54 -18.82
C GLU A 146 -15.89 20.63 -17.82
N TYR A 147 -15.48 21.85 -17.46
CA TYR A 147 -14.47 22.06 -16.43
C TYR A 147 -14.90 21.48 -15.08
N ARG A 148 -16.18 21.67 -14.69
CA ARG A 148 -16.72 21.09 -13.45
C ARG A 148 -16.69 19.57 -13.46
N GLU A 149 -17.07 18.94 -14.57
CA GLU A 149 -17.05 17.48 -14.72
C GLU A 149 -15.64 16.93 -14.57
N GLN A 150 -14.67 17.51 -15.28
CA GLN A 150 -13.27 17.08 -15.18
C GLN A 150 -12.66 17.35 -13.80
N PHE A 151 -13.04 18.44 -13.16
CA PHE A 151 -12.68 18.67 -11.77
C PHE A 151 -13.22 17.56 -10.86
N GLN A 152 -14.47 17.14 -11.03
CA GLN A 152 -15.06 16.05 -10.25
C GLN A 152 -14.33 14.72 -10.48
N ASP A 153 -13.97 14.41 -11.73
CA ASP A 153 -13.17 13.21 -12.04
C ASP A 153 -11.78 13.28 -11.39
N SER A 154 -11.12 14.42 -11.47
CA SER A 154 -9.81 14.66 -10.84
C SER A 154 -9.89 14.56 -9.31
N TYR A 155 -10.95 15.10 -8.73
CA TYR A 155 -11.20 15.03 -7.29
C TYR A 155 -11.47 13.59 -6.84
N ARG A 156 -12.21 12.80 -7.61
CA ARG A 156 -12.42 11.36 -7.33
C ARG A 156 -11.09 10.62 -7.28
N LEU A 157 -10.19 10.85 -8.24
CA LEU A 157 -8.86 10.24 -8.25
C LEU A 157 -8.02 10.67 -7.05
N PHE A 158 -8.10 11.94 -6.63
CA PHE A 158 -7.43 12.41 -5.42
C PHE A 158 -7.92 11.65 -4.17
N ILE A 159 -9.24 11.47 -4.04
CA ILE A 159 -9.82 10.71 -2.92
C ILE A 159 -9.38 9.24 -2.98
N GLU A 160 -9.35 8.65 -4.17
CA GLU A 160 -8.86 7.28 -4.37
C GLU A 160 -7.40 7.15 -3.93
N PHE A 161 -6.50 8.04 -4.37
CA PHE A 161 -5.11 8.07 -3.95
C PHE A 161 -4.96 8.20 -2.42
N LYS A 162 -5.70 9.13 -1.81
CA LYS A 162 -5.66 9.35 -0.36
C LYS A 162 -6.12 8.12 0.41
N ASN A 163 -7.24 7.54 0.01
CA ASN A 163 -7.78 6.34 0.66
C ASN A 163 -6.85 5.15 0.48
N TYR A 164 -6.26 5.01 -0.72
CA TYR A 164 -5.29 3.96 -1.01
C TYR A 164 -4.05 4.08 -0.10
N ALA A 165 -3.54 5.30 0.10
CA ALA A 165 -2.42 5.55 1.00
C ALA A 165 -2.75 5.17 2.45
N ILE A 166 -3.93 5.55 2.95
CA ILE A 166 -4.34 5.23 4.33
C ILE A 166 -4.52 3.72 4.50
N LEU A 167 -5.20 3.05 3.58
CA LEU A 167 -5.51 1.61 3.70
C LEU A 167 -4.27 0.72 3.63
N ASN A 168 -3.19 1.19 3.01
CA ASN A 168 -1.98 0.42 2.81
C ASN A 168 -0.79 0.95 3.62
N GLU A 169 -1.03 1.81 4.62
CA GLU A 169 -0.01 2.43 5.47
C GLU A 169 0.97 1.41 6.07
N LEU A 170 0.46 0.24 6.46
CA LEU A 170 1.23 -0.86 7.06
C LEU A 170 2.29 -1.46 6.13
N TYR A 171 2.16 -1.27 4.82
CA TYR A 171 3.13 -1.78 3.83
C TYR A 171 4.21 -0.75 3.51
N PHE A 172 4.02 0.52 3.86
CA PHE A 172 4.94 1.61 3.58
C PHE A 172 6.05 1.69 4.62
N THR A 173 7.25 2.07 4.17
CA THR A 173 8.31 2.49 5.10
C THR A 173 8.04 3.90 5.60
N ASP A 174 8.69 4.28 6.70
CA ASP A 174 8.59 5.63 7.27
C ASP A 174 8.96 6.72 6.25
N GLU A 175 9.91 6.46 5.35
CA GLU A 175 10.26 7.39 4.28
C GLU A 175 9.13 7.58 3.27
N ILE A 176 8.45 6.50 2.88
CA ILE A 176 7.31 6.57 1.96
C ILE A 176 6.13 7.28 2.63
N ASN A 177 5.84 6.96 3.89
CA ASN A 177 4.81 7.67 4.67
C ASN A 177 5.13 9.16 4.78
N GLY A 178 6.37 9.52 5.10
CA GLY A 178 6.81 10.91 5.15
C GLY A 178 6.73 11.64 3.80
N LEU A 179 6.84 10.93 2.67
CA LEU A 179 6.59 11.51 1.34
C LEU A 179 5.09 11.70 1.09
N ILE A 180 4.24 10.74 1.47
CA ILE A 180 2.79 10.85 1.37
C ILE A 180 2.28 12.06 2.16
N ASP A 181 2.79 12.26 3.38
CA ASP A 181 2.45 13.40 4.25
C ASP A 181 2.81 14.75 3.64
N LYS A 182 3.83 14.79 2.77
CA LYS A 182 4.20 16.01 2.00
C LYS A 182 3.37 16.14 0.73
N ILE A 183 3.05 15.04 0.07
CA ILE A 183 2.28 15.01 -1.19
C ILE A 183 0.83 15.47 -0.95
N LEU A 184 0.18 14.99 0.10
CA LEU A 184 -1.24 15.25 0.34
C LEU A 184 -1.58 16.75 0.51
N PRO A 185 -0.81 17.55 1.28
CA PRO A 185 -1.00 19.00 1.36
C PRO A 185 -0.83 19.70 0.01
N GLU A 186 0.19 19.34 -0.78
CA GLU A 186 0.43 19.97 -2.08
C GLU A 186 -0.67 19.63 -3.09
N LEU A 187 -1.15 18.38 -3.12
CA LEU A 187 -2.33 18.00 -3.89
C LEU A 187 -3.58 18.77 -3.44
N SER A 188 -3.75 18.96 -2.13
CA SER A 188 -4.90 19.70 -1.58
C SER A 188 -4.91 21.17 -2.01
N LYS A 189 -3.74 21.78 -2.23
CA LYS A 189 -3.65 23.12 -2.82
C LYS A 189 -4.18 23.14 -4.25
N LEU A 190 -3.77 22.18 -5.09
CA LEU A 190 -4.29 22.07 -6.47
C LEU A 190 -5.80 21.78 -6.50
N VAL A 191 -6.28 20.89 -5.63
CA VAL A 191 -7.72 20.64 -5.47
C VAL A 191 -8.46 21.93 -5.16
N THR A 192 -7.97 22.71 -4.19
CA THR A 192 -8.62 23.97 -3.80
C THR A 192 -8.60 25.00 -4.93
N PHE A 193 -7.47 25.10 -5.65
CA PHE A 193 -7.36 25.97 -6.81
C PHE A 193 -8.38 25.62 -7.89
N SER A 194 -8.40 24.36 -8.34
CA SER A 194 -9.32 23.90 -9.38
C SER A 194 -10.77 23.97 -8.92
N GLN A 195 -11.06 23.72 -7.64
CA GLN A 195 -12.40 23.86 -7.07
C GLN A 195 -12.90 25.31 -7.13
N ASN A 196 -12.02 26.26 -6.81
CA ASN A 196 -12.35 27.69 -6.87
C ASN A 196 -12.69 28.12 -8.30
N ILE A 197 -11.96 27.62 -9.31
CA ILE A 197 -12.28 27.85 -10.72
C ILE A 197 -13.61 27.19 -11.10
N ALA A 198 -13.77 25.89 -10.78
CA ALA A 198 -14.92 25.07 -11.17
C ALA A 198 -16.26 25.65 -10.66
N TYR A 199 -16.27 26.11 -9.41
CA TYR A 199 -17.48 26.60 -8.76
C TYR A 199 -17.52 28.11 -8.58
N LYS A 200 -16.51 28.84 -9.09
CA LYS A 200 -16.37 30.30 -8.92
C LYS A 200 -16.45 30.72 -7.45
N ILE A 201 -15.91 29.87 -6.59
CA ILE A 201 -15.86 30.10 -5.14
C ILE A 201 -14.53 30.82 -4.90
N TYR A 202 -14.55 32.10 -4.52
CA TYR A 202 -13.34 32.83 -4.12
C TYR A 202 -12.95 32.47 -2.68
N LYS A 203 -12.67 31.20 -2.40
CA LYS A 203 -12.12 30.79 -1.10
C LYS A 203 -10.62 30.97 -1.10
N THR A 204 -10.12 31.91 -0.32
CA THR A 204 -8.70 32.01 0.03
C THR A 204 -8.29 30.80 0.86
N PHE A 205 -7.17 30.17 0.52
CA PHE A 205 -6.52 29.20 1.41
C PHE A 205 -6.09 29.93 2.69
N PRO A 206 -6.21 29.33 3.88
CA PRO A 206 -5.62 29.91 5.07
C PRO A 206 -4.09 29.83 4.93
N GLY A 207 -3.43 30.93 4.54
CA GLY A 207 -1.97 31.01 4.49
C GLY A 207 -1.30 31.87 3.41
N GLY A 208 -2.02 32.50 2.47
CA GLY A 208 -1.42 33.42 1.48
C GLY A 208 -1.96 33.24 0.06
N GLU A 209 -1.44 34.03 -0.88
CA GLU A 209 -1.74 33.88 -2.32
C GLU A 209 -1.35 32.48 -2.78
N LEU A 210 -2.34 31.73 -3.27
CA LEU A 210 -2.17 30.35 -3.67
C LEU A 210 -1.44 30.30 -5.02
N GLN A 211 -0.13 30.05 -5.00
CA GLN A 211 0.65 29.90 -6.23
C GLN A 211 0.59 28.46 -6.72
N GLU A 212 -0.32 28.24 -7.67
CA GLU A 212 -0.56 26.95 -8.32
C GLU A 212 0.74 26.31 -8.88
N GLU A 213 1.60 27.12 -9.50
CA GLU A 213 2.86 26.69 -10.08
C GLU A 213 3.86 26.19 -9.02
N ASP A 214 3.84 26.76 -7.81
CA ASP A 214 4.68 26.27 -6.71
C ASP A 214 4.24 24.87 -6.26
N ALA A 215 2.93 24.64 -6.17
CA ALA A 215 2.39 23.32 -5.84
C ALA A 215 2.72 22.29 -6.92
N LYS A 216 2.58 22.64 -8.21
CA LYS A 216 3.01 21.79 -9.34
C LYS A 216 4.50 21.47 -9.25
N LYS A 217 5.34 22.47 -9.02
CA LYS A 217 6.79 22.26 -8.91
C LYS A 217 7.14 21.32 -7.76
N ALA A 218 6.54 21.54 -6.59
CA ALA A 218 6.72 20.67 -5.42
C ALA A 218 6.28 19.23 -5.71
N LEU A 219 5.11 19.03 -6.32
CA LEU A 219 4.60 17.70 -6.67
C LEU A 219 5.46 16.98 -7.70
N SER A 220 6.03 17.69 -8.67
CA SER A 220 6.97 17.11 -9.63
C SER A 220 8.24 16.58 -8.95
N ILE A 221 8.79 17.33 -7.99
CA ILE A 221 9.94 16.92 -7.17
C ILE A 221 9.57 15.69 -6.33
N LEU A 222 8.45 15.76 -5.59
CA LEU A 222 7.98 14.66 -4.74
C LEU A 222 7.68 13.38 -5.52
N ARG A 223 7.19 13.49 -6.77
CA ARG A 223 7.02 12.35 -7.68
C ARG A 223 8.35 11.70 -8.03
N GLY A 224 9.38 12.50 -8.29
CA GLY A 224 10.74 12.00 -8.52
C GLY A 224 11.32 11.28 -7.29
N GLU A 225 11.13 11.88 -6.11
CA GLU A 225 11.55 11.28 -4.82
C GLU A 225 10.81 9.98 -4.54
N LEU A 226 9.48 9.96 -4.66
CA LEU A 226 8.67 8.76 -4.45
C LEU A 226 9.10 7.62 -5.38
N LYS A 227 9.29 7.91 -6.67
CA LYS A 227 9.81 6.94 -7.64
C LYS A 227 11.16 6.38 -7.21
N LYS A 228 12.07 7.25 -6.76
CA LYS A 228 13.41 6.86 -6.32
C LYS A 228 13.34 5.94 -5.10
N HIS A 229 12.57 6.30 -4.07
CA HIS A 229 12.43 5.50 -2.85
C HIS A 229 11.75 4.16 -3.13
N ILE A 230 10.67 4.15 -3.91
CA ILE A 230 10.02 2.91 -4.35
C ILE A 230 11.02 2.00 -5.08
N ARG A 231 11.84 2.54 -5.97
CA ARG A 231 12.84 1.75 -6.70
C ARG A 231 13.89 1.14 -5.76
N ILE A 232 14.36 1.90 -4.76
CA ILE A 232 15.30 1.39 -3.75
C ILE A 232 14.68 0.25 -2.95
N GLU A 233 13.40 0.38 -2.57
CA GLU A 233 12.68 -0.62 -1.78
C GLU A 233 12.36 -1.90 -2.57
N ILE A 234 12.11 -1.79 -3.88
CA ILE A 234 11.77 -2.95 -4.72
C ILE A 234 13.02 -3.67 -5.24
N ILE A 235 14.02 -2.92 -5.74
CA ILE A 235 15.21 -3.50 -6.39
C ILE A 235 16.31 -3.78 -5.36
N GLY A 236 16.20 -3.21 -4.15
CA GLY A 236 17.31 -3.13 -3.19
C GLY A 236 18.31 -2.05 -3.61
N LYS A 237 19.12 -1.56 -2.65
CA LYS A 237 20.31 -0.78 -3.00
C LYS A 237 21.21 -1.70 -3.83
N SER A 238 21.39 -1.42 -5.12
CA SER A 238 22.60 -1.91 -5.79
C SER A 238 23.76 -1.25 -5.05
N ALA A 239 24.51 -2.07 -4.30
CA ALA A 239 25.75 -1.66 -3.66
C ALA A 239 26.71 -1.06 -4.70
#